data_AF-A0A381YAR3-F1
#
_entry.id   AF-A0A381YAR3-F1
#
_cell.length_a   1.000
_cell.length_b   1.000
_cell.length_c   1.000
_cell.angle_alpha   90.00
_cell.angle_beta   90.00
_cell.angle_gamma   90.00
#
_symmetry.space_group_name_H-M   'P 1'
#
loop_
_entity.id
_entity.type
_entity.pdbx_description
1 polymer ?
#
loop_
_entity_poly.entity_id
_entity_poly.type
_entity_poly.pdbx_seq_one_letter_code
_entity_poly.pdbx_strand_id
1 'polypeptide(L)'
;MSTRSNIAIEDPKTKKVKVIYVHSDGYPYGVGKCLVDSYNHYDLAKELFQYGDASYLGDTIGECSFYGRDWDRDEDPAKTYRDEWMYMVDMRGDIHIEYIYIFKNNQWSVSTGKYISPKDCYDSGTSYFTKFESVKDNKEYIKYKDKHEKHAEVKMISQIGKMLSGAGFAGDDIQIQGGNAKKKAN
;
A
#
# COMPACT_ATOMS: atom_id res chain seq x y z
N MET A 1 -10.99 0.13 -7.88
CA MET A 1 -10.44 1.49 -7.61
C MET A 1 -9.75 1.39 -6.27
N SER A 2 -8.49 1.77 -6.18
CA SER A 2 -7.68 1.55 -4.99
C SER A 2 -6.54 2.57 -4.97
N THR A 3 -6.13 2.98 -3.79
CA THR A 3 -4.94 3.80 -3.58
C THR A 3 -3.80 2.90 -3.18
N ARG A 4 -2.91 2.65 -4.12
CA ARG A 4 -1.84 1.67 -4.00
C ARG A 4 -0.61 2.33 -3.39
N SER A 5 0.13 1.52 -2.65
CA SER A 5 1.36 1.97 -2.04
C SER A 5 2.40 0.88 -2.02
N ASN A 6 3.65 1.30 -1.96
CA ASN A 6 4.75 0.42 -1.59
C ASN A 6 5.20 0.74 -0.17
N ILE A 7 5.54 -0.30 0.59
CA ILE A 7 6.10 -0.20 1.93
C ILE A 7 7.51 -0.74 1.87
N ALA A 8 8.47 0.10 2.24
CA ALA A 8 9.88 -0.20 2.18
C ALA A 8 10.53 -0.11 3.56
N ILE A 9 11.54 -0.94 3.81
CA ILE A 9 12.38 -0.88 5.02
C ILE A 9 13.85 -0.92 4.64
N GLU A 10 14.64 0.04 5.13
CA GLU A 10 16.09 0.05 4.95
C GLU A 10 16.75 -0.73 6.10
N ASP A 11 17.57 -1.71 5.75
CA ASP A 11 18.47 -2.35 6.72
C ASP A 11 19.54 -1.34 7.18
N PRO A 12 19.62 -1.02 8.48
CA PRO A 12 20.47 0.07 8.96
C PRO A 12 21.96 -0.20 8.75
N LYS A 13 22.38 -1.47 8.65
CA LYS A 13 23.78 -1.89 8.50
C LYS A 13 24.20 -2.01 7.04
N THR A 14 23.39 -2.67 6.23
CA THR A 14 23.73 -3.02 4.85
C THR A 14 23.19 -2.04 3.82
N LYS A 15 22.25 -1.17 4.22
CA LYS A 15 21.53 -0.22 3.36
C LYS A 15 20.63 -0.85 2.31
N LYS A 16 20.51 -2.18 2.29
CA LYS A 16 19.55 -2.88 1.44
C LYS A 16 18.13 -2.47 1.79
N VAL A 17 17.29 -2.35 0.77
CA VAL A 17 15.88 -2.00 0.93
C VAL A 17 15.02 -3.21 0.57
N LYS A 18 14.14 -3.60 1.48
CA LYS A 18 13.08 -4.57 1.19
C LYS A 18 11.77 -3.83 0.95
N VAL A 19 10.96 -4.32 0.01
CA VAL A 19 9.72 -3.66 -0.42
C VAL A 19 8.59 -4.68 -0.56
N ILE A 20 7.41 -4.34 -0.05
CA ILE A 20 6.15 -5.03 -0.32
C ILE A 20 5.14 -4.05 -0.91
N TYR A 21 4.20 -4.57 -1.66
CA TYR A 21 3.06 -3.84 -2.21
C TYR A 21 1.86 -3.90 -1.26
N VAL A 22 1.12 -2.80 -1.17
CA VAL A 22 -0.18 -2.70 -0.47
C VAL A 22 -1.22 -2.10 -1.40
N HIS A 23 -2.32 -2.83 -1.62
CA HIS A 23 -3.31 -2.47 -2.64
C HIS A 23 -4.18 -1.27 -2.24
N SER A 24 -4.69 -1.24 -1.02
CA SER A 24 -5.77 -0.34 -0.61
C SER A 24 -5.38 0.60 0.54
N ASP A 25 -6.08 1.73 0.58
CA ASP A 25 -5.93 2.81 1.57
C ASP A 25 -4.49 3.36 1.68
N GLY A 26 -3.72 3.35 0.58
CA GLY A 26 -2.33 3.77 0.51
C GLY A 26 -2.05 5.23 0.91
N TYR A 27 -3.07 6.04 1.22
CA TYR A 27 -2.95 7.43 1.64
C TYR A 27 -2.08 7.63 2.89
N PRO A 28 -1.45 8.81 3.06
CA PRO A 28 -0.69 9.13 4.26
C PRO A 28 -1.49 8.95 5.55
N TYR A 29 -2.78 9.29 5.52
CA TYR A 29 -3.71 9.14 6.64
C TYR A 29 -4.38 7.75 6.75
N GLY A 30 -4.14 6.85 5.80
CA GLY A 30 -4.57 5.45 5.81
C GLY A 30 -3.41 4.55 6.21
N VAL A 31 -2.76 3.91 5.23
CA VAL A 31 -1.55 3.10 5.42
C VAL A 31 -0.46 3.89 6.17
N GLY A 32 -0.18 5.14 5.80
CA GLY A 32 0.85 5.94 6.48
C GLY A 32 0.57 6.11 7.99
N LYS A 33 -0.69 6.27 8.38
CA LYS A 33 -1.12 6.34 9.78
C LYS A 33 -0.94 5.01 10.49
N CYS A 34 -1.38 3.92 9.85
CA CYS A 34 -1.21 2.57 10.38
C CYS A 34 0.27 2.25 10.66
N LEU A 35 1.16 2.61 9.72
CA LEU A 35 2.61 2.45 9.90
C LEU A 35 3.16 3.27 11.08
N VAL A 36 2.74 4.53 11.20
CA VAL A 36 3.18 5.44 12.27
C VAL A 36 2.68 5.03 13.66
N ASP A 37 1.48 4.48 13.75
CA ASP A 37 0.88 4.12 15.03
C ASP A 37 1.29 2.71 15.48
N SER A 38 1.32 1.76 14.56
CA SER A 38 1.38 0.32 14.87
C SER A 38 2.69 -0.36 14.47
N TYR A 39 3.41 0.17 13.48
CA TYR A 39 4.66 -0.41 12.95
C TYR A 39 5.83 0.56 13.09
N ASN A 40 5.92 1.22 14.24
CA ASN A 40 6.73 2.43 14.46
C ASN A 40 8.17 2.19 14.93
N HIS A 41 8.58 0.93 15.06
CA HIS A 41 9.94 0.51 15.38
C HIS A 41 10.43 -0.46 14.31
N TYR A 42 11.74 -0.56 14.13
CA TYR A 42 12.34 -1.41 13.10
C TYR A 42 11.84 -2.86 13.17
N ASP A 43 11.79 -3.44 14.37
CA ASP A 43 11.38 -4.84 14.54
C ASP A 43 9.90 -5.04 14.20
N LEU A 44 9.02 -4.12 14.60
CA LEU A 44 7.60 -4.14 14.25
C LEU A 44 7.40 -3.97 12.74
N ALA A 45 8.07 -2.99 12.13
CA ALA A 45 8.01 -2.76 10.69
C ALA A 45 8.50 -3.98 9.88
N LYS A 46 9.56 -4.64 10.36
CA LYS A 46 10.15 -5.81 9.71
C LYS A 46 9.20 -7.01 9.64
N GLU A 47 8.26 -7.14 10.58
CA GLU A 47 7.28 -8.24 10.59
C GLU A 47 6.39 -8.23 9.35
N LEU A 48 6.02 -7.06 8.82
CA LEU A 48 5.20 -6.93 7.61
C LEU A 48 5.82 -7.66 6.40
N PHE A 49 7.14 -7.61 6.29
CA PHE A 49 7.89 -8.17 5.15
C PHE A 49 8.02 -9.69 5.18
N GLN A 50 7.59 -10.35 6.27
CA GLN A 50 7.58 -11.81 6.36
C GLN A 50 6.43 -12.44 5.57
N TYR A 51 5.39 -11.67 5.25
CA TYR A 51 4.16 -12.15 4.61
C TYR A 51 4.00 -11.70 3.15
N GLY A 52 4.92 -10.87 2.66
CA GLY A 52 4.90 -10.36 1.28
C GLY A 52 3.83 -9.29 1.05
N ASP A 53 3.30 -9.28 -0.16
CA ASP A 53 2.32 -8.28 -0.60
C ASP A 53 0.96 -8.42 0.10
N ALA A 54 0.28 -7.28 0.30
CA ALA A 54 -0.97 -7.20 1.03
C ALA A 54 -2.09 -6.49 0.24
N SER A 55 -3.32 -6.91 0.51
CA SER A 55 -4.51 -6.18 0.11
C SER A 55 -4.66 -4.90 0.93
N TYR A 56 -4.56 -5.00 2.27
CA TYR A 56 -4.63 -3.86 3.19
C TYR A 56 -3.88 -4.17 4.49
N LEU A 57 -3.49 -3.12 5.22
CA LEU A 57 -2.83 -3.24 6.53
C LEU A 57 -3.79 -2.98 7.69
N GLY A 58 -3.61 -3.71 8.78
CA GLY A 58 -4.29 -3.53 10.07
C GLY A 58 -3.31 -3.18 11.20
N ASP A 59 -3.80 -2.94 12.42
CA ASP A 59 -2.94 -2.48 13.53
C ASP A 59 -2.10 -3.61 14.11
N THR A 60 -2.44 -4.83 13.78
CA THR A 60 -1.66 -6.03 14.08
C THR A 60 -1.54 -6.87 12.82
N ILE A 61 -0.52 -7.74 12.77
CA ILE A 61 -0.32 -8.69 11.66
C ILE A 61 -1.56 -9.54 11.39
N GLY A 62 -2.32 -9.90 12.42
CA GLY A 62 -3.57 -10.68 12.28
C GLY A 62 -4.72 -9.89 11.66
N GLU A 63 -4.70 -8.56 11.72
CA GLU A 63 -5.69 -7.70 11.08
C GLU A 63 -5.33 -7.34 9.63
N CYS A 64 -4.07 -7.50 9.22
CA CYS A 64 -3.66 -7.35 7.83
C CYS A 64 -4.28 -8.44 6.95
N SER A 65 -4.42 -8.16 5.65
CA SER A 65 -4.85 -9.14 4.66
C SER A 65 -3.74 -9.33 3.64
N PHE A 66 -2.94 -10.39 3.80
CA PHE A 66 -1.81 -10.70 2.93
C PHE A 66 -2.24 -11.65 1.81
N TYR A 67 -1.74 -11.43 0.60
CA TYR A 67 -2.16 -12.24 -0.55
C TYR A 67 -1.73 -13.70 -0.42
N GLY A 68 -0.46 -13.95 -0.06
CA GLY A 68 0.03 -15.31 0.14
C GLY A 68 -0.67 -16.03 1.30
N ARG A 69 -0.78 -15.36 2.46
CA ARG A 69 -1.34 -15.96 3.69
C ARG A 69 -2.86 -16.18 3.61
N ASP A 70 -3.61 -15.19 3.15
CA ASP A 70 -5.06 -15.14 3.34
C ASP A 70 -5.86 -15.45 2.07
N TRP A 71 -5.25 -15.33 0.88
CA TRP A 71 -5.94 -15.46 -0.41
C TRP A 71 -5.52 -16.69 -1.20
N ASP A 72 -4.64 -17.54 -0.65
CA ASP A 72 -4.10 -18.74 -1.30
C ASP A 72 -3.55 -18.44 -2.71
N ARG A 73 -2.91 -17.27 -2.84
CA ARG A 73 -2.15 -16.89 -4.03
C ARG A 73 -0.71 -17.32 -3.83
N ASP A 74 -0.02 -17.60 -4.93
CA ASP A 74 1.43 -17.77 -4.90
C ASP A 74 2.03 -16.60 -4.12
N GLU A 75 2.95 -16.91 -3.19
CA GLU A 75 3.60 -15.87 -2.41
C GLU A 75 4.26 -14.87 -3.37
N ASP A 76 3.88 -13.60 -3.24
CA ASP A 76 4.60 -12.47 -3.79
C ASP A 76 5.53 -11.95 -2.68
N PRO A 77 6.75 -12.52 -2.53
CA PRO A 77 7.64 -12.18 -1.44
C PRO A 77 8.18 -10.76 -1.60
N ALA A 78 8.61 -10.19 -0.47
CA ALA A 78 9.24 -8.88 -0.47
C ALA A 78 10.44 -8.81 -1.44
N LYS A 79 10.40 -7.84 -2.35
CA LYS A 79 11.50 -7.57 -3.27
C LYS A 79 12.65 -6.92 -2.53
N THR A 80 13.89 -7.30 -2.85
CA THR A 80 15.08 -6.75 -2.22
C THR A 80 15.92 -5.98 -3.23
N TYR A 81 16.24 -4.74 -2.91
CA TYR A 81 17.10 -3.85 -3.69
C TYR A 81 18.41 -3.61 -2.96
N ARG A 82 19.47 -3.28 -3.72
CA ARG A 82 20.80 -2.98 -3.17
C ARG A 82 20.75 -1.82 -2.18
N ASP A 83 19.99 -0.77 -2.50
CA ASP A 83 19.84 0.44 -1.70
C ASP A 83 18.58 1.23 -2.11
N GLU A 84 18.28 2.30 -1.35
CA GLU A 84 17.20 3.24 -1.61
C GLU A 84 17.27 3.83 -3.02
N TRP A 85 18.48 4.13 -3.52
CA TRP A 85 18.63 4.72 -4.86
C TRP A 85 18.22 3.75 -5.96
N MET A 86 18.64 2.49 -5.88
CA MET A 86 18.26 1.46 -6.85
C MET A 86 16.77 1.18 -6.83
N TYR A 87 16.16 1.17 -5.65
CA TYR A 87 14.71 1.07 -5.54
C TYR A 87 14.00 2.26 -6.19
N MET A 88 14.41 3.49 -5.89
CA MET A 88 13.79 4.68 -6.48
C MET A 88 14.06 4.82 -7.99
N VAL A 89 15.12 4.21 -8.52
CA VAL A 89 15.35 4.09 -9.97
C VAL A 89 14.37 3.12 -10.61
N ASP A 90 14.10 1.98 -9.97
CA ASP A 90 13.10 0.99 -10.43
C ASP A 90 11.69 1.59 -10.48
N MET A 91 11.37 2.48 -9.53
CA MET A 91 10.07 3.17 -9.46
C MET A 91 9.89 4.32 -10.48
N ARG A 92 10.88 4.62 -11.31
CA ARG A 92 10.78 5.73 -12.28
C ARG A 92 9.75 5.41 -13.36
N GLY A 93 8.82 6.33 -13.58
CA GLY A 93 7.77 6.16 -14.58
C GLY A 93 6.67 5.18 -14.17
N ASP A 94 6.68 4.66 -12.93
CA ASP A 94 5.57 3.85 -12.44
C ASP A 94 4.29 4.69 -12.37
N ILE A 95 3.20 4.14 -12.93
CA ILE A 95 1.89 4.80 -13.04
C ILE A 95 0.85 4.18 -12.11
N HIS A 96 1.21 3.14 -11.37
CA HIS A 96 0.28 2.36 -10.55
C HIS A 96 0.39 2.71 -9.07
N ILE A 97 1.57 3.09 -8.59
CA ILE A 97 1.83 3.37 -7.18
C ILE A 97 1.67 4.87 -6.91
N GLU A 98 0.76 5.20 -6.00
CA GLU A 98 0.48 6.58 -5.62
C GLU A 98 1.36 7.04 -4.45
N TYR A 99 1.77 6.14 -3.56
CA TYR A 99 2.61 6.47 -2.40
C TYR A 99 3.71 5.42 -2.14
N ILE A 100 4.90 5.88 -1.78
CA ILE A 100 5.99 5.04 -1.31
C ILE A 100 6.31 5.43 0.12
N TYR A 101 6.23 4.47 1.04
CA TYR A 101 6.65 4.62 2.42
C TYR A 101 8.00 3.95 2.63
N ILE A 102 8.93 4.59 3.33
CA ILE A 102 10.20 3.98 3.72
C ILE A 102 10.46 4.17 5.20
N PHE A 103 10.75 3.07 5.91
CA PHE A 103 11.24 3.11 7.28
C PHE A 103 12.75 3.16 7.30
N LYS A 104 13.29 4.25 7.84
CA LYS A 104 14.73 4.51 7.95
C LYS A 104 14.97 5.46 9.12
N ASN A 105 16.10 5.29 9.81
CA ASN A 105 16.46 6.14 10.96
C ASN A 105 15.35 6.23 12.03
N ASN A 106 14.67 5.11 12.29
CA ASN A 106 13.57 4.99 13.25
C ASN A 106 12.36 5.89 12.95
N GLN A 107 12.10 6.17 11.67
CA GLN A 107 10.99 7.00 11.23
C GLN A 107 10.44 6.52 9.88
N TRP A 108 9.12 6.62 9.72
CA TRP A 108 8.46 6.49 8.42
C TRP A 108 8.48 7.81 7.66
N SER A 109 8.96 7.76 6.43
CA SER A 109 8.84 8.86 5.45
C SER A 109 7.97 8.43 4.28
N VAL A 110 7.30 9.38 3.64
CA VAL A 110 6.46 9.17 2.45
C VAL A 110 6.98 9.97 1.27
N SER A 111 6.95 9.35 0.10
CA SER A 111 7.07 10.01 -1.19
C SER A 111 5.77 9.83 -1.96
N THR A 112 5.31 10.88 -2.63
CA THR A 112 4.03 10.91 -3.35
C THR A 112 4.28 10.82 -4.85
N GLY A 113 3.54 9.95 -5.53
CA GLY A 113 3.47 9.88 -6.99
C GLY A 113 2.86 11.16 -7.56
N LYS A 114 3.51 11.70 -8.59
CA LYS A 114 3.11 12.90 -9.32
C LYS A 114 3.27 12.64 -10.81
N TYR A 115 2.53 13.38 -11.60
CA TYR A 115 2.53 13.25 -13.04
C TYR A 115 2.79 14.60 -13.67
N ILE A 116 3.65 14.62 -14.69
CA ILE A 116 3.87 15.79 -15.54
C ILE A 116 3.62 15.39 -16.98
N SER A 117 3.02 16.29 -17.75
CA SER A 117 2.79 16.15 -19.19
C SER A 117 3.55 17.27 -19.92
N PRO A 118 4.81 17.03 -20.32
CA PRO A 118 5.54 17.98 -21.17
C PRO A 118 4.84 18.16 -22.51
N LYS A 119 4.91 19.38 -23.08
CA LYS A 119 4.21 19.73 -24.33
C LYS A 119 4.69 18.93 -25.55
N ASP A 120 5.92 18.47 -25.52
CA ASP A 120 6.61 17.70 -26.55
C ASP A 120 6.75 16.21 -26.21
N CYS A 121 6.01 15.74 -25.19
CA CYS A 121 5.93 14.32 -24.88
C CYS A 121 5.28 13.56 -26.06
N TYR A 122 5.90 12.45 -26.47
CA TYR A 122 5.32 11.56 -27.49
C TYR A 122 4.02 10.91 -27.00
N ASP A 123 3.98 10.53 -25.73
CA ASP A 123 2.79 9.98 -25.04
C ASP A 123 2.13 11.06 -24.14
N SER A 124 1.36 10.63 -23.15
CA SER A 124 0.59 11.52 -22.27
C SER A 124 1.44 12.24 -21.22
N GLY A 125 2.64 11.75 -20.87
CA GLY A 125 3.50 12.35 -19.82
C GLY A 125 4.40 11.33 -19.11
N THR A 126 4.97 11.73 -17.97
CA THR A 126 5.78 10.85 -17.11
C THR A 126 5.42 11.00 -15.64
N SER A 127 5.34 9.86 -14.95
CA SER A 127 5.18 9.81 -13.50
C SER A 127 6.53 9.89 -12.79
N TYR A 128 6.55 10.56 -11.65
CA TYR A 128 7.70 10.67 -10.77
C TYR A 128 7.27 10.68 -9.30
N PHE A 129 8.21 10.37 -8.42
CA PHE A 129 8.01 10.41 -6.98
C PHE A 129 8.68 11.65 -6.37
N THR A 130 8.02 12.30 -5.41
CA THR A 130 8.58 13.45 -4.71
C THR A 130 9.80 13.08 -3.85
N LYS A 131 10.50 14.08 -3.32
CA LYS A 131 11.40 13.81 -2.20
C LYS A 131 10.61 13.24 -1.02
N PHE A 132 11.25 12.38 -0.24
CA PHE A 132 10.69 11.87 0.99
C PHE A 132 10.53 12.99 2.02
N GLU A 133 9.39 13.01 2.68
CA GLU A 133 9.11 13.81 3.88
C GLU A 133 8.60 12.88 4.99
N SER A 134 8.75 13.29 6.25
CA SER A 134 8.16 12.55 7.38
C SER A 134 6.66 12.40 7.18
N VAL A 135 6.12 11.19 7.40
CA VAL A 135 4.66 10.95 7.30
C VAL A 135 3.88 11.90 8.21
N LYS A 136 4.42 12.19 9.40
CA LYS A 136 3.77 13.06 10.40
C LYS A 136 3.69 14.52 9.95
N ASP A 137 4.56 14.94 9.03
CA ASP A 137 4.64 16.32 8.54
C ASP A 137 3.88 16.49 7.21
N ASN A 138 3.47 15.39 6.58
CA ASN A 138 2.73 15.41 5.33
C ASN A 138 1.36 16.12 5.50
N LYS A 139 1.03 17.00 4.55
CA LYS A 139 -0.18 17.84 4.61
C LYS A 139 -1.48 17.04 4.63
N GLU A 140 -1.55 15.93 3.88
CA GLU A 140 -2.74 15.08 3.84
C GLU A 140 -2.88 14.28 5.14
N TYR A 141 -1.76 13.77 5.66
CA TYR A 141 -1.73 13.14 6.98
C TYR A 141 -2.32 14.07 8.05
N ILE A 142 -1.77 15.26 8.21
CA ILE A 142 -2.23 16.23 9.22
C ILE A 142 -3.72 16.56 9.05
N LYS A 143 -4.17 16.74 7.80
CA LYS A 143 -5.54 17.16 7.49
C LYS A 143 -6.59 16.08 7.79
N TYR A 144 -6.25 14.80 7.60
CA TYR A 144 -7.22 13.70 7.55
C TYR A 144 -6.98 12.55 8.54
N LYS A 145 -5.86 12.50 9.27
CA LYS A 145 -5.52 11.40 10.19
C LYS A 145 -6.59 11.07 11.24
N ASP A 146 -7.41 12.03 11.65
CA ASP A 146 -8.48 11.84 12.65
C ASP A 146 -9.88 11.77 12.02
N LYS A 147 -9.96 11.80 10.68
CA LYS A 147 -11.21 11.84 9.91
C LYS A 147 -11.41 10.64 9.00
N HIS A 148 -10.34 9.89 8.74
CA HIS A 148 -10.37 8.73 7.87
C HIS A 148 -10.83 7.49 8.62
N GLU A 149 -11.84 6.83 8.07
CA GLU A 149 -12.24 5.51 8.55
C GLU A 149 -11.26 4.46 8.03
N LYS A 150 -10.73 3.62 8.92
CA LYS A 150 -9.85 2.51 8.56
C LYS A 150 -10.55 1.54 7.60
N HIS A 151 -9.82 1.08 6.58
CA HIS A 151 -10.31 0.14 5.56
C HIS A 151 -11.45 0.71 4.70
N ALA A 152 -11.45 2.02 4.46
CA ALA A 152 -12.53 2.71 3.75
C ALA A 152 -12.72 2.17 2.33
N GLU A 153 -11.63 2.01 1.55
CA GLU A 153 -11.72 1.48 0.19
C GLU A 153 -12.24 0.03 0.18
N VAL A 154 -11.76 -0.79 1.12
CA VAL A 154 -12.16 -2.20 1.25
C VAL A 154 -13.64 -2.32 1.64
N LYS A 155 -14.10 -1.49 2.58
CA LYS A 155 -15.52 -1.44 3.00
C LYS A 155 -16.43 -1.00 1.86
N MET A 156 -16.02 0.01 1.09
CA MET A 156 -16.79 0.49 -0.06
C MET A 156 -16.92 -0.60 -1.13
N ILE A 157 -15.82 -1.28 -1.46
CA ILE A 157 -15.81 -2.43 -2.38
C ILE A 157 -16.77 -3.54 -1.91
N SER A 158 -16.72 -3.90 -0.63
CA SER A 158 -17.62 -4.90 -0.04
C SER A 158 -19.09 -4.50 -0.14
N GLN A 159 -19.41 -3.21 0.10
CA GLN A 159 -20.77 -2.68 -0.03
C GLN A 159 -21.28 -2.74 -1.46
N ILE A 160 -20.46 -2.38 -2.45
CA ILE A 160 -20.80 -2.49 -3.88
C ILE A 160 -21.10 -3.94 -4.24
N GLY A 161 -20.27 -4.90 -3.79
CA GLY A 161 -20.51 -6.32 -4.04
C GLY A 161 -21.83 -6.83 -3.45
N LYS A 162 -22.18 -6.39 -2.24
CA LYS A 162 -23.49 -6.69 -1.62
C LYS A 162 -24.65 -6.09 -2.39
N MET A 163 -24.50 -4.85 -2.87
CA MET A 163 -25.54 -4.18 -3.66
C MET A 163 -25.78 -4.89 -4.99
N LEU A 164 -24.71 -5.28 -5.70
CA LEU A 164 -24.82 -6.04 -6.96
C LEU A 164 -25.46 -7.41 -6.72
N SER A 165 -25.05 -8.13 -5.67
CA SER A 165 -25.68 -9.41 -5.30
C SER A 165 -27.18 -9.23 -5.00
N GLY A 166 -27.54 -8.17 -4.27
CA GLY A 166 -28.94 -7.83 -3.97
C GLY A 166 -29.77 -7.41 -5.19
N ALA A 167 -29.12 -6.95 -6.27
CA ALA A 167 -29.75 -6.60 -7.54
C ALA A 167 -29.92 -7.82 -8.48
N GLY A 168 -29.58 -9.03 -8.03
CA GLY A 168 -29.79 -10.27 -8.78
C GLY A 168 -28.63 -10.69 -9.67
N PHE A 169 -27.46 -10.06 -9.56
CA PHE A 169 -26.24 -10.57 -10.18
C PHE A 169 -25.77 -11.83 -9.43
N ALA A 170 -25.44 -12.90 -10.15
CA ALA A 170 -24.93 -14.11 -9.52
C ALA A 170 -23.57 -13.82 -8.88
N GLY A 171 -23.32 -14.35 -7.67
CA GLY A 171 -22.08 -14.09 -6.93
C GLY A 171 -20.82 -14.50 -7.70
N ASP A 172 -20.93 -15.53 -8.53
CA ASP A 172 -19.83 -16.05 -9.36
C ASP A 172 -19.51 -15.13 -10.56
N ASP A 173 -20.44 -14.24 -10.94
CA ASP A 173 -20.29 -13.24 -12.01
C ASP A 173 -19.79 -11.88 -11.48
N ILE A 174 -19.67 -11.72 -10.16
CA ILE A 174 -19.23 -10.48 -9.52
C ILE A 174 -17.74 -10.58 -9.22
N GLN A 175 -16.91 -10.08 -10.14
CA GLN A 175 -15.48 -9.92 -9.91
C GLN A 175 -15.18 -8.48 -9.46
N ILE A 176 -14.85 -8.29 -8.17
CA ILE A 176 -14.42 -6.98 -7.66
C ILE A 176 -12.96 -7.05 -7.24
N GLN A 177 -12.16 -6.18 -7.85
CA GLN A 177 -10.75 -6.00 -7.52
C GLN A 177 -10.65 -5.44 -6.08
N GLY A 178 -10.26 -6.29 -5.12
CA GLY A 178 -10.18 -5.93 -3.70
C GLY A 178 -10.79 -6.94 -2.71
N GLY A 179 -11.41 -8.03 -3.18
CA GLY A 179 -11.69 -9.19 -2.32
C GLY A 179 -12.84 -10.08 -2.78
N ASN A 180 -12.59 -11.40 -2.78
CA ASN A 180 -13.63 -12.42 -2.61
C ASN A 180 -13.38 -13.07 -1.24
N ALA A 181 -14.17 -12.70 -0.23
CA ALA A 181 -14.19 -13.43 1.02
C ALA A 181 -15.09 -14.66 0.84
N LYS A 182 -14.50 -15.84 0.64
CA LYS A 182 -15.25 -17.10 0.74
C LYS A 182 -15.69 -17.26 2.20
N LYS A 183 -17.01 -17.24 2.43
CA LYS A 183 -17.60 -17.65 3.70
C LYS A 183 -17.40 -19.16 3.82
N LYS A 184 -16.64 -19.64 4.81
CA LYS A 184 -16.68 -21.08 5.17
C LYS A 184 -18.12 -21.40 5.55
N ALA A 185 -18.73 -22.34 4.83
CA ALA A 185 -19.96 -22.97 5.26
C ALA A 185 -19.64 -23.83 6.50
N ASN A 186 -20.43 -23.68 7.56
CA ASN A 186 -20.59 -24.75 8.55
C ASN A 186 -21.52 -25.81 7.97
#